data_AF-A0A534W2P2-F1
#
_entry.id   AF-A0A534W2P2-F1
#
_cell.length_a   1.000
_cell.length_b   1.000
_cell.length_c   1.000
_cell.angle_alpha   90.00
_cell.angle_beta   90.00
_cell.angle_gamma   90.00
#
_symmetry.space_group_name_H-M   'P 1'
#
loop_
_entity.id
_entity.type
_entity.pdbx_description
1 polymer ?
#
loop_
_entity_poly.entity_id
_entity_poly.type
_entity_poly.pdbx_seq_one_letter_code
_entity_poly.pdbx_strand_id
1 'polypeptide(L)'
;MKAHLARLEALDRHVHAFVAVTPAEALAAAAAADRALARGTAGALAGVPVAVKDLFAVRGLVRGNGSPAFAGDPPAAADATVVARLRVAGAVVLGTTHMHELAFGPTGVNAALGTPRNP
;
A
#
# COMPACT_ATOMS: atom_id res chain seq x y z
N MET A 1 -1.74 -13.93 -3.68
CA MET A 1 -1.93 -12.54 -4.20
C MET A 1 -3.28 -12.32 -4.88
N LYS A 2 -3.62 -13.02 -5.98
CA LYS A 2 -4.90 -12.84 -6.72
C LYS A 2 -6.15 -12.79 -5.81
N ALA A 3 -6.25 -13.71 -4.85
CA ALA A 3 -7.35 -13.75 -3.88
C ALA A 3 -7.46 -12.47 -3.01
N HIS A 4 -6.33 -11.86 -2.63
CA HIS A 4 -6.34 -10.62 -1.85
C HIS A 4 -6.79 -9.43 -2.69
N LEU A 5 -6.34 -9.33 -3.95
CA LEU A 5 -6.78 -8.28 -4.87
C LEU A 5 -8.28 -8.40 -5.19
N ALA A 6 -8.78 -9.61 -5.43
CA ALA A 6 -10.21 -9.83 -5.65
C ALA A 6 -11.05 -9.47 -4.40
N ARG A 7 -10.56 -9.79 -3.20
CA ARG A 7 -11.22 -9.41 -1.95
C ARG A 7 -11.19 -7.90 -1.72
N LEU A 8 -10.08 -7.24 -2.04
CA LEU A 8 -9.95 -5.78 -1.99
C LEU A 8 -11.00 -5.14 -2.91
N GLU A 9 -11.05 -5.54 -4.17
CA GLU A 9 -12.01 -5.01 -5.15
C GLU A 9 -13.47 -5.17 -4.69
N ALA A 10 -13.82 -6.33 -4.10
CA ALA A 10 -15.16 -6.59 -3.63
C ALA A 10 -15.58 -5.74 -2.42
N LEU A 11 -14.65 -5.47 -1.49
CA LEU A 11 -14.93 -4.89 -0.18
C LEU A 11 -14.58 -3.42 -0.06
N ASP A 12 -13.54 -2.94 -0.74
CA ASP A 12 -12.99 -1.61 -0.46
C ASP A 12 -13.90 -0.47 -0.93
N ARG A 13 -14.80 -0.73 -1.88
CA ARG A 13 -15.92 0.19 -2.19
C ARG A 13 -16.85 0.48 -1.01
N HIS A 14 -16.85 -0.39 0.01
CA HIS A 14 -17.64 -0.22 1.24
C HIS A 14 -16.77 0.23 2.42
N VAL A 15 -15.55 -0.31 2.54
CA VAL A 15 -14.64 -0.02 3.65
C VAL A 15 -13.86 1.28 3.44
N HIS A 16 -13.57 1.65 2.20
CA HIS A 16 -12.83 2.86 1.81
C HIS A 16 -11.45 2.95 2.48
N ALA A 17 -10.73 1.83 2.53
CA ALA A 17 -9.46 1.73 3.24
C ALA A 17 -8.25 2.13 2.39
N PHE A 18 -8.30 2.02 1.05
CA PHE A 18 -7.16 2.33 0.18
C PHE A 18 -7.30 3.67 -0.53
N VAL A 19 -6.19 4.41 -0.61
CA VAL A 19 -6.05 5.61 -1.46
C VAL A 19 -5.57 5.20 -2.85
N ALA A 20 -4.58 4.30 -2.90
CA ALA A 20 -4.04 3.77 -4.14
C ALA A 20 -3.75 2.28 -3.98
N VAL A 21 -3.91 1.53 -5.07
CA VAL A 21 -3.59 0.10 -5.17
C VAL A 21 -2.70 -0.11 -6.38
N THR A 22 -1.75 -1.04 -6.30
CA THR A 22 -0.79 -1.38 -7.37
C THR A 22 -0.94 -2.85 -7.80
N PRO A 23 -2.03 -3.26 -8.48
CA PRO A 23 -2.32 -4.66 -8.74
C PRO A 23 -1.26 -5.35 -9.62
N ALA A 24 -0.77 -4.65 -10.64
CA ALA A 24 0.23 -5.20 -11.57
C ALA A 24 1.56 -5.45 -10.86
N GLU A 25 2.05 -4.47 -10.10
CA GLU A 25 3.25 -4.57 -9.29
C GLU A 25 3.11 -5.63 -8.20
N ALA A 26 1.94 -5.74 -7.57
CA ALA A 26 1.68 -6.74 -6.54
C ALA A 26 1.71 -8.16 -7.12
N LEU A 27 1.13 -8.38 -8.30
CA LEU A 27 1.20 -9.67 -8.99
C LEU A 27 2.64 -10.01 -9.43
N ALA A 28 3.39 -9.04 -9.95
CA ALA A 28 4.78 -9.23 -10.34
C ALA A 28 5.68 -9.56 -9.13
N ALA A 29 5.49 -8.86 -8.02
CA ALA A 29 6.22 -9.10 -6.78
C ALA A 29 5.87 -10.45 -6.15
N ALA A 30 4.59 -10.87 -6.20
CA ALA A 30 4.18 -12.20 -5.76
C ALA A 30 4.85 -13.31 -6.59
N ALA A 31 4.89 -13.16 -7.92
CA ALA A 31 5.59 -14.12 -8.77
C ALA A 31 7.10 -14.15 -8.50
N ALA A 32 7.71 -13.01 -8.15
CA ALA A 32 9.11 -12.97 -7.73
C ALA A 32 9.34 -13.68 -6.38
N ALA A 33 8.41 -13.55 -5.43
CA ALA A 33 8.43 -14.26 -4.16
C ALA A 33 8.31 -15.78 -4.36
N ASP A 34 7.39 -16.24 -5.22
CA ASP A 34 7.24 -17.67 -5.55
C ASP A 34 8.55 -18.25 -6.10
N ARG A 35 9.22 -17.51 -7.00
CA ARG A 35 10.53 -17.90 -7.53
C ARG A 35 11.62 -17.93 -6.46
N ALA A 36 11.59 -17.01 -5.49
CA ALA A 36 12.57 -16.97 -4.40
C ALA A 36 12.36 -18.13 -3.41
N LEU A 37 11.11 -18.47 -3.11
CA LEU A 37 10.73 -19.63 -2.29
C LEU A 37 11.21 -20.93 -2.93
N ALA A 38 10.95 -21.11 -4.23
CA ALA A 38 11.37 -22.30 -4.97
C ALA A 38 12.90 -22.49 -4.99
N ARG A 39 13.69 -21.40 -4.91
CA ARG A 39 15.15 -21.45 -4.85
C ARG A 39 15.73 -21.52 -3.44
N GLY A 40 14.90 -21.46 -2.39
CA GLY A 40 15.38 -21.38 -1.01
C GLY A 40 16.09 -20.05 -0.67
N THR A 41 15.84 -18.98 -1.44
CA THR A 41 16.45 -17.65 -1.24
C THR A 41 15.41 -16.62 -0.80
N ALA A 42 14.30 -17.07 -0.23
CA ALA A 42 13.20 -16.22 0.20
C ALA A 42 13.57 -15.41 1.45
N GLY A 43 13.16 -14.14 1.47
CA GLY A 43 13.20 -13.33 2.70
C GLY A 43 12.08 -13.73 3.67
N ALA A 44 12.18 -13.24 4.91
CA ALA A 44 11.27 -13.60 6.00
C ALA A 44 9.78 -13.27 5.76
N LEU A 45 9.48 -12.37 4.83
CA LEU A 45 8.13 -11.94 4.46
C LEU A 45 7.79 -12.27 3.00
N ALA A 46 8.48 -13.23 2.38
CA ALA A 46 8.27 -13.57 0.98
C ALA A 46 6.79 -13.81 0.64
N GLY A 47 6.24 -12.97 -0.23
CA GLY A 47 4.87 -13.07 -0.73
C GLY A 47 3.79 -12.54 0.22
N VAL A 48 4.15 -12.10 1.43
CA VAL A 48 3.20 -11.55 2.41
C VAL A 48 2.67 -10.20 1.89
N PRO A 49 1.35 -10.05 1.66
CA PRO A 49 0.77 -8.78 1.25
C PRO A 49 0.77 -7.79 2.41
N VAL A 50 1.20 -6.56 2.15
CA VAL A 50 1.19 -5.45 3.11
C VAL A 50 0.64 -4.20 2.44
N ALA A 51 -0.12 -3.39 3.18
CA ALA A 51 -0.47 -2.03 2.80
C ALA A 51 0.24 -1.06 3.74
N VAL A 52 0.53 0.15 3.29
CA VAL A 52 1.23 1.16 4.10
C VAL A 52 0.42 2.44 4.16
N LYS A 53 0.51 3.17 5.28
CA LYS A 53 -0.19 4.45 5.43
C LYS A 53 0.29 5.46 4.38
N ASP A 54 -0.62 6.28 3.84
CA ASP A 54 -0.35 7.20 2.72
C ASP A 54 0.71 8.29 2.97
N LEU A 55 1.17 8.44 4.21
CA LEU A 55 2.31 9.30 4.57
C LEU A 55 3.69 8.68 4.27
N PHE A 56 3.75 7.38 3.98
CA PHE A 56 4.99 6.72 3.59
C PHE A 56 5.19 6.81 2.08
N ALA A 57 6.35 7.31 1.65
CA ALA A 57 6.69 7.30 0.23
C ALA A 57 6.75 5.86 -0.31
N VAL A 58 6.02 5.61 -1.39
CA VAL A 58 6.07 4.37 -2.15
C VAL A 58 6.49 4.77 -3.57
N ARG A 59 7.59 4.19 -4.06
CA ARG A 59 8.13 4.52 -5.39
C ARG A 59 7.06 4.37 -6.46
N GLY A 60 6.87 5.42 -7.26
CA GLY A 60 5.89 5.44 -8.35
C GLY A 60 4.47 5.84 -7.92
N LEU A 61 4.21 6.08 -6.63
CA LEU A 61 2.96 6.65 -6.14
C LEU A 61 3.16 8.09 -5.63
N VAL A 62 2.14 8.92 -5.78
CA VAL A 62 2.09 10.23 -5.13
C VAL A 62 1.87 10.01 -3.63
N ARG A 63 2.68 10.67 -2.79
CA ARG A 63 2.52 10.61 -1.33
C ARG A 63 1.51 11.67 -0.91
N GLY A 64 0.25 11.26 -0.73
CA GLY A 64 -0.86 12.19 -0.49
C GLY A 64 -0.92 12.76 0.92
N ASN A 65 -0.30 12.13 1.92
CA ASN A 65 -0.42 12.51 3.35
C ASN A 65 -1.88 12.67 3.81
N GLY A 66 -2.84 12.02 3.14
CA GLY A 66 -4.27 12.23 3.39
C GLY A 66 -4.78 13.65 3.10
N SER A 67 -4.08 14.47 2.31
CA SER A 67 -4.45 15.87 2.04
C SER A 67 -4.52 16.15 0.53
N PRO A 68 -5.52 16.91 0.05
CA PRO A 68 -5.56 17.40 -1.33
C PRO A 68 -4.36 18.29 -1.70
N ALA A 69 -3.66 18.86 -0.71
CA ALA A 69 -2.53 19.76 -0.94
C ALA A 69 -1.37 19.10 -1.71
N PHE A 70 -1.25 17.77 -1.66
CA PHE A 70 -0.18 17.01 -2.33
C PHE A 70 -0.66 16.33 -3.62
N ALA A 71 -1.91 16.53 -4.06
CA ALA A 71 -2.44 15.85 -5.25
C ALA A 71 -1.69 16.20 -6.55
N GLY A 72 -1.01 17.35 -6.59
CA GLY A 72 -0.19 17.80 -7.71
C GLY A 72 1.30 17.44 -7.61
N ASP A 73 1.73 16.78 -6.54
CA ASP A 73 3.13 16.40 -6.36
C ASP A 73 3.53 15.30 -7.35
N PRO A 74 4.81 15.26 -7.77
CA PRO A 74 5.30 14.15 -8.56
C PRO A 74 5.26 12.83 -7.76
N PRO A 75 5.09 11.68 -8.42
CA PRO A 75 5.26 10.38 -7.77
C PRO A 75 6.63 10.26 -7.10
N ALA A 76 6.68 9.57 -5.96
CA ALA A 76 7.92 9.40 -5.21
C ALA A 76 8.98 8.67 -6.06
N ALA A 77 10.19 9.23 -6.11
CA ALA A 77 11.31 8.62 -6.84
C ALA A 77 11.87 7.37 -6.13
N ALA A 78 11.64 7.23 -4.83
CA ALA A 78 12.11 6.13 -4.01
C ALA A 78 11.11 5.77 -2.92
N ASP A 79 11.22 4.53 -2.45
CA ASP A 79 10.49 4.05 -1.27
C ASP A 79 11.03 4.72 0.00
N ALA A 80 10.16 4.99 0.98
CA ALA A 80 10.59 5.27 2.34
C ALA A 80 11.36 4.07 2.91
N THR A 81 12.30 4.32 3.84
CA THR A 81 13.18 3.28 4.40
C THR A 81 12.43 2.03 4.90
N VAL A 82 11.28 2.21 5.56
CA VAL A 82 10.47 1.08 6.03
C VAL A 82 9.86 0.27 4.89
N VAL A 83 9.40 0.93 3.83
CA VAL A 83 8.83 0.30 2.63
C VAL A 83 9.92 -0.48 1.90
N ALA A 84 11.10 0.12 1.73
CA ALA A 84 12.26 -0.54 1.14
C ALA A 84 12.65 -1.80 1.92
N ARG A 85 12.68 -1.74 3.27
CA ARG A 85 12.98 -2.90 4.13
C ARG A 85 11.93 -4.00 4.01
N LEU A 86 10.65 -3.65 3.93
CA LEU A 86 9.58 -4.63 3.69
C LEU A 86 9.78 -5.36 2.35
N ARG A 87 10.11 -4.62 1.29
CA ARG A 87 10.40 -5.23 -0.03
C ARG A 87 11.64 -6.12 0.00
N VAL A 88 12.71 -5.71 0.67
CA VAL A 88 13.92 -6.54 0.86
C VAL A 88 13.61 -7.83 1.61
N ALA A 89 12.72 -7.77 2.61
CA ALA A 89 12.24 -8.97 3.31
C ALA A 89 11.31 -9.84 2.44
N GLY A 90 10.97 -9.43 1.22
CA GLY A 90 10.12 -10.17 0.28
C GLY A 90 8.63 -9.86 0.38
N ALA A 91 8.23 -8.87 1.19
CA ALA A 91 6.83 -8.47 1.30
C ALA A 91 6.33 -7.81 0.00
N VAL A 92 5.05 -7.98 -0.28
CA VAL A 92 4.39 -7.39 -1.44
C VAL A 92 3.56 -6.18 -0.99
N VAL A 93 4.04 -4.98 -1.31
CA VAL A 93 3.31 -3.73 -1.05
C VAL A 93 2.13 -3.64 -2.03
N LEU A 94 0.90 -3.70 -1.50
CA LEU A 94 -0.35 -3.63 -2.25
C LEU A 94 -0.72 -2.20 -2.68
N GLY A 95 -0.30 -1.20 -1.91
CA GLY A 95 -0.74 0.18 -2.08
C GLY A 95 -0.71 0.98 -0.79
N THR A 96 -1.36 2.14 -0.81
CA THR A 96 -1.44 3.07 0.33
C THR A 96 -2.85 3.14 0.92
N THR A 97 -2.94 3.34 2.24
CA THR A 97 -4.21 3.36 2.98
C THR A 97 -4.65 4.76 3.38
N HIS A 98 -5.95 4.98 3.45
CA HIS A 98 -6.56 6.19 3.98
C HIS A 98 -6.09 6.50 5.41
N MET A 99 -6.12 7.78 5.73
CA MET A 99 -5.71 8.32 7.01
C MET A 99 -6.36 9.68 7.25
N HIS A 100 -6.31 10.14 8.50
CA HIS A 100 -6.49 11.57 8.78
C HIS A 100 -5.54 12.41 7.95
N GLU A 101 -6.04 13.54 7.50
CA GLU A 101 -5.23 14.57 6.87
C GLU A 101 -4.03 14.92 7.76
N LEU A 102 -2.82 14.85 7.18
CA LEU A 102 -1.56 15.15 7.84
C LEU A 102 -1.28 14.32 9.12
N ALA A 103 -1.94 13.16 9.24
CA ALA A 103 -1.93 12.33 10.45
C ALA A 103 -2.46 13.05 11.70
N PHE A 104 -3.22 14.14 11.53
CA PHE A 104 -3.69 14.97 12.63
C PHE A 104 -5.06 14.49 13.16
N GLY A 105 -5.08 13.26 13.64
CA GLY A 105 -6.21 12.74 14.41
C GLY A 105 -6.22 11.21 14.56
N PRO A 106 -6.98 10.67 15.54
CA PRO A 106 -6.92 9.27 15.92
C PRO A 106 -8.04 8.37 15.34
N THR A 107 -9.07 8.92 14.69
CA THR A 107 -10.32 8.17 14.37
C THR A 107 -10.44 7.66 12.93
N GLY A 108 -9.43 7.85 12.07
CA GLY A 108 -9.54 7.64 10.61
C GLY A 108 -10.32 8.69 9.79
N VAL A 109 -11.12 9.57 10.41
CA VAL A 109 -11.91 10.63 9.74
C VAL A 109 -11.06 11.51 8.83
N ASN A 110 -11.51 11.66 7.58
CA ASN A 110 -10.95 12.57 6.59
C ASN A 110 -12.09 13.21 5.79
N ALA A 111 -12.28 14.51 5.98
CA ALA A 111 -13.37 15.25 5.33
C ALA A 111 -13.10 15.51 3.84
N ALA A 112 -11.82 15.61 3.45
CA ALA A 112 -11.43 15.97 2.10
C ALA A 112 -11.40 14.77 1.14
N LEU A 113 -10.90 13.62 1.61
CA LEU A 113 -10.68 12.42 0.79
C LEU A 113 -11.66 11.28 1.11
N GLY A 114 -12.60 11.51 2.02
CA GLY A 114 -13.53 10.49 2.50
C GLY A 114 -12.96 9.64 3.62
N THR A 115 -13.86 9.14 4.47
CA THR A 115 -13.51 8.45 5.72
C THR A 115 -13.61 6.93 5.55
N PRO A 116 -12.56 6.16 5.86
CA PRO A 116 -12.65 4.71 5.97
C PRO A 116 -13.69 4.30 7.01
N ARG A 117 -14.48 3.27 6.72
CA ARG A 117 -15.54 2.77 7.60
C ARG A 117 -15.03 1.64 8.49
N ASN A 118 -15.62 1.53 9.67
CA ASN A 118 -15.43 0.37 10.54
C ASN A 118 -16.04 -0.88 9.87
N PRO A 119 -15.27 -1.97 9.62
CA PRO A 119 -15.75 -3.18 8.95
C PRO A 119 -16.90 -3.92 9.64
#